data_AF-A0A661MBS6-F1
#
_entry.id   AF-A0A661MBS6-F1
#
_cell.length_a   1.000
_cell.length_b   1.000
_cell.length_c   1.000
_cell.angle_alpha   90.00
_cell.angle_beta   90.00
_cell.angle_gamma   90.00
#
_symmetry.space_group_name_H-M   'P 1'
#
loop_
_entity.id
_entity.type
_entity.pdbx_description
1 polymer ?
#
loop_
_entity_poly.entity_id
_entity_poly.type
_entity_poly.pdbx_seq_one_letter_code
_entity_poly.pdbx_strand_id
1 'polypeptide(L)'
;MGSRFGPQGAAIGFALGFLLISGTVSTGCINTDGEALPAGLMSFPIAIELSVDQDTDGNPKYLFVTSSNFGLQYNSGNVQSYDIEKMVEAINAGCVSAWRDPECLQSDYTGDVNDPACVCDPATDFNCTAVPQGIRQRCVDSTFEGDINDPMCACEPLAPPDPGDGPGDECVEIPFDRCSVIPSDLQFRDPGAALRLVPVDGLIRGEVQIGSFSDGLGVGTDGRRLYLPVRSDANLTFIDVNEEGQLNCGGGFGTRHTCTGPYRSGSAELVNPTVLLELPADPVDVFVRDLAADFAPPGSPDDPAFRGDYILMAHREGKASMFFDQLRPGGPEPQKRPRLAATIDELAPEQVTITYEPGAKRAWIPSAELAAVVRLGIGIDGDPTQSYLFNAGTLFVTGLDTGISNRDIRFDPRPDRNLAYIVSRSPNALVVARSNVAGGNLNMVGQIPTCRDPSRIQVGEIPVGGRSVLLAFVSCFLARSVQVIDTDKFQGITLLTNISGAFEFVIDAPRLLLYTADFSTSVLRVADLRPLVACLEGGADGPEECSPQLLGLVGLPQPVSELPR
;
A
#
# COMPACT_ATOMS: atom_id res chain seq x y z
N MET A 1 9.65 -34.34 59.61
CA MET A 1 9.15 -33.10 60.24
C MET A 1 9.20 -32.00 59.19
N GLY A 2 8.05 -31.36 58.88
CA GLY A 2 7.82 -30.05 58.19
C GLY A 2 8.58 -29.72 56.89
N SER A 3 7.98 -29.59 55.69
CA SER A 3 7.04 -28.54 55.20
C SER A 3 7.62 -27.12 55.37
N ARG A 4 7.70 -26.17 54.42
CA ARG A 4 6.85 -25.76 53.27
C ARG A 4 7.58 -24.65 52.45
N PHE A 5 6.95 -24.21 51.34
CA PHE A 5 7.31 -23.22 50.29
C PHE A 5 8.00 -23.86 49.07
N GLY A 6 7.44 -23.94 47.86
CA GLY A 6 6.32 -23.24 47.22
C GLY A 6 6.77 -22.80 45.80
N PRO A 7 5.97 -22.99 44.73
CA PRO A 7 6.43 -22.87 43.34
C PRO A 7 6.42 -21.42 42.84
N GLN A 8 7.43 -21.03 42.06
CA GLN A 8 7.43 -19.87 41.16
C GLN A 8 7.74 -20.46 39.79
N GLY A 9 6.88 -20.44 38.78
CA GLY A 9 5.99 -19.39 38.34
C GLY A 9 6.38 -19.13 36.89
N ALA A 10 5.94 -20.03 35.99
CA ALA A 10 6.14 -19.88 34.56
C ALA A 10 5.41 -18.61 34.10
N ALA A 11 6.18 -17.58 33.76
CA ALA A 11 5.66 -16.39 33.11
C ALA A 11 5.34 -16.75 31.64
N ILE A 12 4.14 -17.28 31.43
CA ILE A 12 3.48 -17.29 30.12
C ILE A 12 3.11 -15.83 29.85
N GLY A 13 4.03 -15.10 29.21
CA GLY A 13 3.74 -13.82 28.60
C GLY A 13 2.93 -14.07 27.34
N PHE A 14 1.61 -14.00 27.45
CA PHE A 14 0.70 -14.01 26.32
C PHE A 14 1.06 -12.88 25.36
N ALA A 15 1.63 -13.22 24.21
CA ALA A 15 1.65 -12.39 23.02
C ALA A 15 0.25 -12.46 22.38
N LEU A 16 -0.73 -11.82 23.03
CA LEU A 16 -1.94 -11.34 22.37
C LEU A 16 -1.61 -9.93 21.88
N GLY A 17 -1.36 -9.81 20.59
CA GLY A 17 -1.24 -8.55 19.87
C GLY A 17 -1.41 -8.89 18.40
N PHE A 18 -2.59 -8.57 17.86
CA PHE A 18 -3.09 -8.92 16.51
C PHE A 18 -3.61 -10.36 16.28
N LEU A 19 -4.32 -10.92 17.26
CA LEU A 19 -5.39 -11.92 17.02
C LEU A 19 -6.80 -11.27 16.99
N LEU A 20 -6.88 -9.92 16.97
CA LEU A 20 -8.13 -9.15 17.10
C LEU A 20 -8.52 -8.37 15.82
N ILE A 21 -8.30 -8.99 14.65
CA ILE A 21 -9.30 -8.98 13.56
C ILE A 21 -9.59 -10.46 13.17
N SER A 22 -9.35 -11.40 14.09
CA SER A 22 -9.59 -12.85 13.96
C SER A 22 -10.72 -13.35 14.85
N GLY A 23 -11.51 -12.42 15.42
CA GLY A 23 -12.76 -12.78 16.09
C GLY A 23 -13.87 -12.88 15.07
N THR A 24 -14.34 -14.11 14.81
CA THR A 24 -15.66 -14.45 14.25
C THR A 24 -16.50 -13.22 13.87
N VAL A 25 -16.29 -12.68 12.66
CA VAL A 25 -17.39 -11.98 12.00
C VAL A 25 -18.31 -13.11 11.57
N SER A 26 -19.12 -13.58 12.53
CA SER A 26 -20.31 -14.35 12.23
C SER A 26 -21.01 -13.65 11.09
N THR A 27 -21.42 -14.41 10.09
CA THR A 27 -22.18 -14.03 8.89
C THR A 27 -23.55 -13.39 9.21
N GLY A 28 -23.62 -12.45 10.15
CA GLY A 28 -24.81 -11.87 10.72
C GLY A 28 -24.45 -10.61 11.50
N CYS A 29 -24.92 -9.47 10.97
CA CYS A 29 -24.76 -8.09 11.45
C CYS A 29 -23.52 -7.35 10.90
N ILE A 30 -23.62 -6.95 9.62
CA ILE A 30 -22.92 -5.75 9.12
C ILE A 30 -23.36 -4.61 10.02
N ASN A 31 -22.47 -4.06 10.83
CA ASN A 31 -22.78 -2.86 11.62
C ASN A 31 -22.85 -1.66 10.67
N THR A 32 -24.07 -1.32 10.25
CA THR A 32 -24.35 -0.12 9.45
C THR A 32 -24.63 1.11 10.30
N ASP A 33 -24.53 1.01 11.63
CA ASP A 33 -24.97 2.04 12.56
C ASP A 33 -23.95 3.19 12.71
N GLY A 34 -22.79 3.07 12.06
CA GLY A 34 -21.81 4.15 11.96
C GLY A 34 -22.32 5.36 11.13
N GLU A 35 -21.64 6.49 11.27
CA GLU A 35 -21.94 7.69 10.51
C GLU A 35 -21.51 7.54 9.04
N ALA A 36 -22.07 8.38 8.16
CA ALA A 36 -21.56 8.45 6.80
C ALA A 36 -20.14 9.03 6.82
N LEU A 37 -19.19 8.34 6.17
CA LEU A 37 -17.83 8.86 6.00
C LEU A 37 -17.89 10.24 5.31
N PRO A 38 -17.29 11.30 5.88
CA PRO A 38 -17.19 12.61 5.22
C PRO A 38 -16.45 12.53 3.87
N ALA A 39 -16.83 13.38 2.92
CA ALA A 39 -16.11 13.48 1.65
C ALA A 39 -14.67 13.96 1.87
N GLY A 40 -13.72 13.42 1.11
CA GLY A 40 -12.30 13.74 1.21
C GLY A 40 -11.58 13.15 2.42
N LEU A 41 -12.30 12.58 3.40
CA LEU A 41 -11.69 11.98 4.58
C LEU A 41 -11.21 10.56 4.27
N MET A 42 -9.95 10.28 4.64
CA MET A 42 -9.36 8.96 4.64
C MET A 42 -9.54 8.33 6.03
N SER A 43 -9.90 7.04 6.09
CA SER A 43 -10.07 6.32 7.36
C SER A 43 -9.53 4.90 7.21
N PHE A 44 -8.45 4.54 7.89
CA PHE A 44 -7.82 3.22 7.77
C PHE A 44 -7.47 2.82 6.32
N PRO A 45 -6.55 3.55 5.64
CA PRO A 45 -6.07 3.14 4.33
C PRO A 45 -5.42 1.76 4.44
N ILE A 46 -5.85 0.83 3.59
CA ILE A 46 -5.52 -0.61 3.69
C ILE A 46 -4.84 -1.14 2.43
N ALA A 47 -5.11 -0.53 1.28
CA ALA A 47 -4.51 -0.91 0.00
C ALA A 47 -4.28 0.34 -0.84
N ILE A 48 -3.15 0.40 -1.53
CA ILE A 48 -2.80 1.50 -2.41
C ILE A 48 -2.16 0.97 -3.68
N GLU A 49 -2.47 1.59 -4.82
CA GLU A 49 -1.95 1.21 -6.13
C GLU A 49 -1.68 2.44 -7.01
N LEU A 50 -0.64 2.38 -7.82
CA LEU A 50 -0.32 3.40 -8.81
C LEU A 50 -1.15 3.19 -10.08
N SER A 51 -1.50 4.27 -10.77
CA SER A 51 -2.15 4.16 -12.08
C SER A 51 -1.20 3.57 -13.12
N VAL A 52 -1.75 2.72 -13.98
CA VAL A 52 -1.06 2.25 -15.20
C VAL A 52 -0.83 3.39 -16.19
N ASP A 53 -1.77 4.34 -16.25
CA ASP A 53 -1.63 5.56 -17.06
C ASP A 53 -0.42 6.37 -16.56
N GLN A 54 0.51 6.63 -17.48
CA GLN A 54 1.70 7.43 -17.26
C GLN A 54 1.59 8.79 -17.97
N ASP A 55 2.28 9.80 -17.43
CA ASP A 55 2.51 11.08 -18.09
C ASP A 55 3.57 10.97 -19.21
N THR A 56 3.94 12.10 -19.79
CA THR A 56 4.93 12.15 -20.88
C THR A 56 6.33 11.74 -20.44
N ASP A 57 6.62 11.79 -19.15
CA ASP A 57 7.91 11.47 -18.55
C ASP A 57 7.94 10.04 -17.98
N GLY A 58 6.86 9.28 -18.19
CA GLY A 58 6.74 7.89 -17.75
C GLY A 58 6.34 7.76 -16.28
N ASN A 59 5.93 8.84 -15.62
CA ASN A 59 5.52 8.77 -14.24
C ASN A 59 4.02 8.43 -14.11
N PRO A 60 3.59 7.67 -13.09
CA PRO A 60 2.18 7.46 -12.80
C PRO A 60 1.45 8.78 -12.56
N LYS A 61 0.21 8.90 -13.06
CA LYS A 61 -0.62 10.10 -12.89
C LYS A 61 -1.42 10.11 -11.58
N TYR A 62 -1.93 8.95 -11.19
CA TYR A 62 -2.85 8.82 -10.07
C TYR A 62 -2.39 7.78 -9.06
N LEU A 63 -2.72 8.04 -7.80
CA LEU A 63 -2.58 7.09 -6.70
C LEU A 63 -3.99 6.70 -6.22
N PHE A 64 -4.33 5.42 -6.36
CA PHE A 64 -5.58 4.88 -5.87
C PHE A 64 -5.40 4.41 -4.44
N VAL A 65 -6.31 4.81 -3.55
CA VAL A 65 -6.29 4.45 -2.14
C VAL A 65 -7.62 3.85 -1.77
N THR A 66 -7.58 2.64 -1.24
CA THR A 66 -8.75 2.00 -0.63
C THR A 66 -8.65 2.15 0.87
N SER A 67 -9.70 2.69 1.46
CA SER A 67 -9.83 2.86 2.90
C SER A 67 -10.96 1.98 3.43
N SER A 68 -10.68 1.33 4.55
CA SER A 68 -11.64 0.47 5.23
C SER A 68 -12.40 1.23 6.32
N ASN A 69 -13.20 0.54 7.12
CA ASN A 69 -13.95 1.16 8.22
C ASN A 69 -13.80 0.36 9.53
N PHE A 70 -12.60 -0.16 9.79
CA PHE A 70 -12.31 -1.03 10.95
C PHE A 70 -12.62 -0.39 12.31
N GLY A 71 -12.54 0.93 12.42
CA GLY A 71 -12.92 1.65 13.65
C GLY A 71 -14.43 1.69 13.91
N LEU A 72 -15.27 1.24 12.97
CA LEU A 72 -16.74 1.20 13.04
C LEU A 72 -17.44 2.55 13.29
N GLN A 73 -16.68 3.64 13.46
CA GLN A 73 -17.21 5.00 13.50
C GLN A 73 -18.01 5.32 12.24
N TYR A 74 -17.54 4.82 11.08
CA TYR A 74 -18.18 5.00 9.80
C TYR A 74 -18.78 3.69 9.27
N ASN A 75 -19.90 3.80 8.56
CA ASN A 75 -20.65 2.65 8.02
C ASN A 75 -20.19 2.18 6.63
N SER A 76 -19.13 2.77 6.08
CA SER A 76 -18.62 2.48 4.73
C SER A 76 -17.11 2.73 4.65
N GLY A 77 -16.44 1.97 3.80
CA GLY A 77 -15.12 2.32 3.29
C GLY A 77 -15.23 3.24 2.06
N ASN A 78 -14.10 3.68 1.51
CA ASN A 78 -14.08 4.41 0.25
C ASN A 78 -12.89 4.02 -0.62
N VAL A 79 -12.98 4.39 -1.89
CA VAL A 79 -11.84 4.42 -2.81
C VAL A 79 -11.68 5.85 -3.27
N GLN A 80 -10.46 6.36 -3.15
CA GLN A 80 -10.08 7.71 -3.56
C GLN A 80 -9.00 7.63 -4.62
N SER A 81 -9.12 8.47 -5.65
CA SER A 81 -8.11 8.66 -6.70
C SER A 81 -7.43 10.00 -6.48
N TYR A 82 -6.15 9.98 -6.10
CA TYR A 82 -5.35 11.17 -5.85
C TYR A 82 -4.57 11.57 -7.09
N ASP A 83 -4.53 12.87 -7.38
CA ASP A 83 -3.66 13.47 -8.39
C ASP A 83 -2.24 13.59 -7.83
N ILE A 84 -1.29 12.79 -8.36
CA ILE A 84 0.06 12.70 -7.81
C ILE A 84 0.84 14.00 -8.05
N GLU A 85 0.67 14.63 -9.21
CA GLU A 85 1.37 15.88 -9.54
C GLU A 85 0.99 16.97 -8.54
N LYS A 86 -0.31 17.19 -8.33
CA LYS A 86 -0.80 18.16 -7.34
C LYS A 86 -0.37 17.82 -5.91
N MET A 87 -0.36 16.54 -5.55
CA MET A 87 0.08 16.09 -4.24
C MET A 87 1.56 16.43 -4.01
N VAL A 88 2.43 16.09 -4.97
CA VAL A 88 3.87 16.34 -4.89
C VAL A 88 4.17 17.84 -4.92
N GLU A 89 3.51 18.60 -5.80
CA GLU A 89 3.61 20.06 -5.84
C GLU A 89 3.25 20.69 -4.50
N ALA A 90 2.15 20.27 -3.88
CA ALA A 90 1.71 20.78 -2.59
C ALA A 90 2.64 20.42 -1.43
N ILE A 91 3.23 19.22 -1.44
CA ILE A 91 4.26 18.84 -0.48
C ILE A 91 5.48 19.75 -0.64
N ASN A 92 5.95 19.93 -1.87
CA ASN A 92 7.13 20.74 -2.16
C ASN A 92 6.94 22.23 -1.87
N ALA A 93 5.74 22.76 -2.08
CA ALA A 93 5.44 24.18 -1.85
C ALA A 93 4.98 24.47 -0.41
N GLY A 94 4.40 23.48 0.29
CA GLY A 94 3.68 23.68 1.55
C GLY A 94 4.23 22.95 2.77
N CYS A 95 4.99 21.87 2.57
CA CYS A 95 5.64 21.10 3.65
C CYS A 95 7.17 21.19 3.63
N VAL A 96 7.75 21.38 2.45
CA VAL A 96 9.17 21.66 2.25
C VAL A 96 9.35 23.16 2.08
N SER A 97 10.28 23.77 2.82
CA SER A 97 10.64 25.19 2.66
C SER A 97 11.71 25.39 1.60
N ALA A 98 12.65 24.45 1.57
CA ALA A 98 13.86 24.58 0.80
C ALA A 98 14.42 23.19 0.48
N TRP A 99 15.10 23.10 -0.65
CA TRP A 99 15.98 21.98 -0.97
C TRP A 99 17.41 22.49 -0.87
N ARG A 100 18.25 21.75 -0.14
CA ARG A 100 19.64 22.11 0.10
C ARG A 100 20.58 20.94 -0.12
N ASP A 101 21.80 21.24 -0.56
CA ASP A 101 22.89 20.26 -0.54
C ASP A 101 23.14 19.81 0.92
N PRO A 102 23.18 18.50 1.21
CA PRO A 102 23.44 18.00 2.56
C PRO A 102 24.74 18.54 3.18
N GLU A 103 25.79 18.80 2.39
CA GLU A 103 27.05 19.36 2.88
C GLU A 103 26.85 20.73 3.53
N CYS A 104 25.91 21.53 3.01
CA CYS A 104 25.58 22.84 3.56
C CYS A 104 24.75 22.78 4.85
N LEU A 105 24.16 21.63 5.18
CA LEU A 105 23.37 21.44 6.39
C LEU A 105 24.19 20.85 7.55
N GLN A 106 25.47 20.55 7.32
CA GLN A 106 26.35 20.02 8.36
C GLN A 106 26.65 21.07 9.43
N SER A 107 26.78 20.63 10.68
CA SER A 107 26.98 21.53 11.83
C SER A 107 28.28 22.35 11.79
N ASP A 108 29.25 21.91 11.00
CA ASP A 108 30.56 22.55 10.79
C ASP A 108 30.63 23.35 9.47
N TYR A 109 29.54 23.42 8.70
CA TYR A 109 29.46 24.29 7.54
C TYR A 109 29.55 25.76 7.97
N THR A 110 30.54 26.49 7.44
CA THR A 110 30.81 27.89 7.82
C THR A 110 30.27 28.92 6.81
N GLY A 111 29.71 28.48 5.69
CA GLY A 111 29.16 29.36 4.65
C GLY A 111 27.72 29.79 4.93
N ASP A 112 27.12 30.55 4.01
CA ASP A 112 25.68 30.84 4.07
C ASP A 112 24.92 29.68 3.42
N VAL A 113 23.96 29.10 4.15
CA VAL A 113 23.11 28.00 3.66
C VAL A 113 22.17 28.45 2.55
N ASN A 114 22.03 29.75 2.33
CA ASN A 114 21.25 30.36 1.27
C ASN A 114 22.10 30.76 0.05
N ASP A 115 23.41 30.48 0.08
CA ASP A 115 24.25 30.69 -1.10
C ASP A 115 23.74 29.81 -2.28
N PRO A 116 23.80 30.29 -3.54
CA PRO A 116 23.34 29.52 -4.70
C PRO A 116 24.05 28.17 -4.89
N ALA A 117 25.21 27.96 -4.26
CA ALA A 117 25.91 26.67 -4.25
C ALA A 117 25.26 25.63 -3.34
N CYS A 118 24.51 26.08 -2.32
CA CYS A 118 23.78 25.22 -1.39
C CYS A 118 22.34 24.94 -1.83
N VAL A 119 21.78 25.76 -2.73
CA VAL A 119 20.44 25.55 -3.27
C VAL A 119 20.52 24.52 -4.38
N CYS A 120 19.68 23.49 -4.29
CA CYS A 120 19.61 22.43 -5.30
C CYS A 120 18.16 22.20 -5.73
N ASP A 121 17.98 21.67 -6.94
CA ASP A 121 16.65 21.35 -7.50
C ASP A 121 16.43 19.84 -7.43
N PRO A 122 15.45 19.35 -6.66
CA PRO A 122 15.22 17.93 -6.51
C PRO A 122 14.86 17.19 -7.82
N ALA A 123 14.42 17.92 -8.85
CA ALA A 123 14.12 17.35 -10.16
C ALA A 123 15.38 17.08 -11.00
N THR A 124 16.51 17.74 -10.70
CA THR A 124 17.75 17.64 -11.49
C THR A 124 18.97 17.21 -10.70
N ASP A 125 18.95 17.44 -9.39
CA ASP A 125 20.04 17.14 -8.46
C ASP A 125 19.68 15.94 -7.58
N PHE A 126 20.52 14.91 -7.62
CA PHE A 126 20.30 13.66 -6.87
C PHE A 126 20.60 13.82 -5.37
N ASN A 127 21.49 14.74 -4.99
CA ASN A 127 21.94 14.93 -3.61
C ASN A 127 21.29 16.16 -2.97
N CYS A 128 19.97 16.16 -2.92
CA CYS A 128 19.19 17.21 -2.27
C CYS A 128 18.55 16.71 -0.99
N THR A 129 18.65 17.49 0.07
CA THR A 129 17.96 17.28 1.34
C THR A 129 16.78 18.24 1.45
N ALA A 130 15.61 17.72 1.81
CA ALA A 130 14.44 18.55 2.09
C ALA A 130 14.59 19.22 3.46
N VAL A 131 14.35 20.53 3.49
CA VAL A 131 14.25 21.32 4.74
C VAL A 131 12.76 21.53 5.02
N PRO A 132 12.28 21.21 6.24
CA PRO A 132 10.88 21.38 6.57
C PRO A 132 10.43 22.84 6.55
N GLN A 133 9.14 23.07 6.36
CA GLN A 133 8.54 24.38 6.56
C GLN A 133 8.60 24.81 8.03
N GLY A 134 8.70 26.11 8.24
CA GLY A 134 8.73 26.72 9.56
C GLY A 134 7.40 27.35 9.94
N ILE A 135 7.19 27.46 11.25
CA ILE A 135 6.13 28.24 11.86
C ILE A 135 6.72 29.27 12.81
N ARG A 136 6.21 30.49 12.77
CA ARG A 136 6.61 31.55 13.70
C ARG A 136 6.21 31.15 15.11
N GLN A 137 7.13 31.29 16.07
CA GLN A 137 6.96 30.85 17.45
C GLN A 137 5.70 31.43 18.12
N ARG A 138 5.34 32.68 17.80
CA ARG A 138 4.09 33.31 18.27
C ARG A 138 2.82 32.56 17.89
N CYS A 139 2.83 31.78 16.82
CA CYS A 139 1.66 31.05 16.34
C CYS A 139 1.49 29.68 17.00
N VAL A 140 2.57 29.13 17.57
CA VAL A 140 2.49 27.89 18.37
C VAL A 140 2.34 28.17 19.86
N ASP A 141 2.38 29.44 20.29
CA ASP A 141 2.08 29.81 21.66
C ASP A 141 0.60 29.52 21.98
N SER A 142 0.37 28.95 23.16
CA SER A 142 -0.95 28.74 23.76
C SER A 142 -1.84 30.00 23.81
N THR A 143 -1.25 31.20 23.75
CA THR A 143 -1.99 32.46 23.75
C THR A 143 -2.38 32.96 22.35
N PHE A 144 -1.99 32.26 21.28
CA PHE A 144 -2.32 32.66 19.92
C PHE A 144 -3.81 32.48 19.63
N GLU A 145 -4.52 33.59 19.46
CA GLU A 145 -5.91 33.60 18.99
C GLU A 145 -5.93 33.69 17.46
N GLY A 146 -5.70 32.57 16.77
CA GLY A 146 -5.70 32.51 15.31
C GLY A 146 -5.56 31.09 14.77
N ASP A 147 -5.60 30.95 13.44
CA ASP A 147 -5.31 29.70 12.75
C ASP A 147 -3.80 29.61 12.48
N ILE A 148 -3.14 28.56 12.98
CA ILE A 148 -1.71 28.30 12.74
C ILE A 148 -1.39 28.15 11.25
N ASN A 149 -2.42 27.93 10.42
CA ASN A 149 -2.31 27.81 8.98
C ASN A 149 -2.38 29.13 8.23
N ASP A 150 -2.63 30.25 8.92
CA ASP A 150 -2.62 31.57 8.31
C ASP A 150 -1.23 31.85 7.69
N PRO A 151 -1.15 32.40 6.46
CA PRO A 151 0.12 32.80 5.84
C PRO A 151 1.03 33.64 6.75
N MET A 152 0.50 34.40 7.71
CA MET A 152 1.30 35.18 8.67
C MET A 152 2.09 34.32 9.67
N CYS A 153 1.76 33.04 9.78
CA CYS A 153 2.41 32.08 10.66
C CYS A 153 3.51 31.29 9.95
N ALA A 154 3.48 31.18 8.62
CA ALA A 154 4.53 30.53 7.86
C ALA A 154 5.84 31.35 7.86
N CYS A 155 6.96 30.65 7.89
CA CYS A 155 8.30 31.24 7.75
C CYS A 155 9.29 30.20 7.19
N GLU A 156 10.39 30.67 6.60
CA GLU A 156 11.48 29.81 6.14
C GLU A 156 12.53 29.68 7.26
N PRO A 157 12.77 28.48 7.84
CA PRO A 157 13.67 28.29 8.97
C PRO A 157 15.11 28.74 8.73
N LEU A 158 15.55 28.69 7.47
CA LEU A 158 16.91 29.05 7.07
C LEU A 158 17.06 30.51 6.66
N ALA A 159 15.96 31.28 6.60
CA ALA A 159 16.03 32.69 6.27
C ALA A 159 16.72 33.47 7.41
N PRO A 160 17.60 34.44 7.10
CA PRO A 160 18.17 35.30 8.14
C PRO A 160 17.05 36.07 8.85
N PRO A 161 17.15 36.26 10.18
CA PRO A 161 16.13 36.99 10.94
C PRO A 161 15.98 38.42 10.42
N ASP A 162 14.74 38.88 10.22
CA ASP A 162 14.52 40.25 9.76
C ASP A 162 14.92 41.23 10.88
N PRO A 163 15.53 42.39 10.58
CA PRO A 163 15.96 43.36 11.60
C PRO A 163 14.82 43.92 12.48
N GLY A 164 13.56 43.65 12.11
CA GLY A 164 12.36 44.04 12.85
C GLY A 164 11.68 42.88 13.60
N ASP A 165 12.17 41.65 13.49
CA ASP A 165 11.58 40.48 14.14
C ASP A 165 11.79 40.55 15.66
N GLY A 166 10.70 40.42 16.41
CA GLY A 166 10.75 40.31 17.87
C GLY A 166 11.09 38.89 18.32
N PRO A 167 11.26 38.65 19.64
CA PRO A 167 11.48 37.30 20.18
C PRO A 167 10.38 36.27 19.85
N GLY A 168 9.19 36.72 19.45
CA GLY A 168 8.08 35.84 19.03
C GLY A 168 8.04 35.55 17.52
N ASP A 169 8.94 36.15 16.74
CA ASP A 169 9.02 35.97 15.29
C ASP A 169 10.08 34.94 14.87
N GLU A 170 10.74 34.30 15.84
CA GLU A 170 11.63 33.17 15.60
C GLU A 170 10.90 32.06 14.83
N CYS A 171 11.56 31.55 13.78
CA CYS A 171 11.01 30.50 12.95
C CYS A 171 11.40 29.14 13.50
N VAL A 172 10.41 28.32 13.83
CA VAL A 172 10.60 26.96 14.35
C VAL A 172 10.17 25.94 13.30
N GLU A 173 11.03 24.97 13.02
CA GLU A 173 10.74 23.90 12.08
C GLU A 173 9.52 23.08 12.50
N ILE A 174 8.63 22.82 11.54
CA ILE A 174 7.54 21.87 11.68
C ILE A 174 8.02 20.54 11.11
N PRO A 175 8.17 19.49 11.94
CA PRO A 175 8.52 18.17 11.44
C PRO A 175 7.59 17.71 10.31
N PHE A 176 8.13 16.99 9.32
CA PHE A 176 7.34 16.52 8.16
C PHE A 176 6.15 15.64 8.54
N ASP A 177 6.19 14.94 9.69
CA ASP A 177 5.06 14.17 10.21
C ASP A 177 3.96 15.05 10.86
N ARG A 178 4.12 16.38 10.80
CA ARG A 178 3.16 17.40 11.22
C ARG A 178 2.85 18.41 10.11
N CYS A 179 3.13 18.07 8.86
CA CYS A 179 2.61 18.79 7.70
C CYS A 179 1.77 17.84 6.84
N SER A 180 0.52 18.22 6.58
CA SER A 180 -0.41 17.41 5.80
C SER A 180 -1.06 18.17 4.66
N VAL A 181 -0.99 17.58 3.48
CA VAL A 181 -1.73 17.99 2.30
C VAL A 181 -3.15 17.42 2.38
N ILE A 182 -4.15 18.30 2.27
CA ILE A 182 -5.57 17.92 2.37
C ILE A 182 -6.38 18.45 1.18
N PRO A 183 -7.51 17.82 0.83
CA PRO A 183 -8.47 18.41 -0.09
C PRO A 183 -8.96 19.75 0.45
N SER A 184 -9.07 20.77 -0.40
CA SER A 184 -9.50 22.12 -0.01
C SER A 184 -10.94 22.19 0.51
N ASP A 185 -11.78 21.22 0.13
CA ASP A 185 -13.17 21.09 0.54
C ASP A 185 -13.34 20.29 1.85
N LEU A 186 -12.25 19.72 2.39
CA LEU A 186 -12.28 19.00 3.66
C LEU A 186 -12.42 19.99 4.83
N GLN A 187 -13.62 20.08 5.39
CA GLN A 187 -13.91 20.95 6.53
C GLN A 187 -13.64 20.23 7.86
N PHE A 188 -12.73 20.75 8.67
CA PHE A 188 -12.53 20.31 10.05
C PHE A 188 -12.38 21.50 11.00
N ARG A 189 -12.98 21.38 12.20
CA ARG A 189 -13.12 22.52 13.13
C ARG A 189 -11.90 22.77 14.02
N ASP A 190 -11.05 21.77 14.20
CA ASP A 190 -9.84 21.88 15.03
C ASP A 190 -8.95 20.66 14.73
N PRO A 191 -7.83 20.81 13.98
CA PRO A 191 -6.95 19.69 13.72
C PRO A 191 -6.30 19.14 14.99
N GLY A 192 -6.28 19.90 16.10
CA GLY A 192 -5.56 19.54 17.32
C GLY A 192 -4.04 19.45 17.10
N ALA A 193 -3.26 19.92 18.09
CA ALA A 193 -1.80 20.05 17.97
C ALA A 193 -1.33 20.96 16.81
N ALA A 194 -0.05 21.34 16.82
CA ALA A 194 0.55 22.15 15.76
C ALA A 194 0.71 21.32 14.47
N LEU A 195 -0.39 21.10 13.75
CA LEU A 195 -0.46 20.44 12.44
C LEU A 195 -0.59 21.50 11.35
N ARG A 196 0.41 21.59 10.48
CA ARG A 196 0.34 22.41 9.27
C ARG A 196 -0.53 21.72 8.23
N LEU A 197 -1.56 22.40 7.76
CA LEU A 197 -2.46 21.97 6.71
C LEU A 197 -2.17 22.74 5.42
N VAL A 198 -2.05 22.01 4.32
CA VAL A 198 -1.86 22.53 2.97
C VAL A 198 -3.10 22.13 2.14
N PRO A 199 -4.11 23.00 2.04
CA PRO A 199 -5.32 22.70 1.29
C PRO A 199 -5.06 22.78 -0.23
N VAL A 200 -5.55 21.80 -0.99
CA VAL A 200 -5.31 21.68 -2.43
C VAL A 200 -6.60 21.40 -3.19
N ASP A 201 -6.88 22.26 -4.18
CA ASP A 201 -8.04 22.13 -5.06
C ASP A 201 -7.86 20.96 -6.05
N GLY A 202 -8.85 20.07 -6.06
CA GLY A 202 -8.86 18.91 -6.96
C GLY A 202 -7.71 17.93 -6.71
N LEU A 203 -7.25 17.84 -5.47
CA LEU A 203 -6.32 16.79 -4.99
C LEU A 203 -6.90 15.39 -5.21
N ILE A 204 -8.20 15.22 -4.97
CA ILE A 204 -8.95 13.99 -5.23
C ILE A 204 -9.71 14.16 -6.55
N ARG A 205 -9.41 13.31 -7.53
CA ARG A 205 -10.06 13.28 -8.85
C ARG A 205 -11.41 12.58 -8.82
N GLY A 206 -11.57 11.62 -7.92
CA GLY A 206 -12.81 10.89 -7.70
C GLY A 206 -12.81 10.15 -6.38
N GLU A 207 -13.98 10.05 -5.77
CA GLU A 207 -14.22 9.27 -4.56
C GLU A 207 -15.52 8.49 -4.72
N VAL A 208 -15.50 7.20 -4.38
CA VAL A 208 -16.70 6.37 -4.28
C VAL A 208 -16.74 5.63 -2.96
N GLN A 209 -17.94 5.43 -2.41
CA GLN A 209 -18.14 4.66 -1.19
C GLN A 209 -18.36 3.19 -1.51
N ILE A 210 -17.67 2.33 -0.79
CA ILE A 210 -17.73 0.87 -0.91
C ILE A 210 -18.29 0.26 0.38
N GLY A 211 -18.51 -1.06 0.37
CA GLY A 211 -18.92 -1.78 1.57
C GLY A 211 -17.85 -1.77 2.66
N SER A 212 -18.21 -2.28 3.83
CA SER A 212 -17.32 -2.33 4.99
C SER A 212 -16.26 -3.42 4.86
N PHE A 213 -15.12 -3.20 5.53
CA PHE A 213 -14.03 -4.18 5.64
C PHE A 213 -13.42 -4.58 4.29
N SER A 214 -13.00 -3.60 3.49
CA SER A 214 -12.13 -3.88 2.33
C SER A 214 -10.72 -4.21 2.81
N ASP A 215 -10.05 -5.13 2.11
CA ASP A 215 -8.75 -5.70 2.52
C ASP A 215 -7.69 -5.63 1.40
N GLY A 216 -8.05 -5.26 0.16
CA GLY A 216 -7.15 -5.29 -1.00
C GLY A 216 -7.62 -4.39 -2.14
N LEU A 217 -6.77 -4.25 -3.16
CA LEU A 217 -7.04 -3.46 -4.37
C LEU A 217 -6.21 -4.05 -5.53
N GLY A 218 -6.83 -4.22 -6.69
CA GLY A 218 -6.14 -4.53 -7.93
C GLY A 218 -6.51 -3.55 -9.04
N VAL A 219 -5.54 -3.18 -9.87
CA VAL A 219 -5.75 -2.31 -11.04
C VAL A 219 -5.78 -3.17 -12.30
N GLY A 220 -6.77 -2.95 -13.15
CA GLY A 220 -6.86 -3.57 -14.48
C GLY A 220 -5.65 -3.22 -15.34
N THR A 221 -5.28 -4.12 -16.25
CA THR A 221 -4.04 -3.92 -17.03
C THR A 221 -4.11 -2.75 -18.01
N ASP A 222 -5.32 -2.28 -18.32
CA ASP A 222 -5.57 -1.07 -19.09
C ASP A 222 -5.70 0.20 -18.25
N GLY A 223 -5.64 0.09 -16.92
CA GLY A 223 -5.82 1.20 -15.98
C GLY A 223 -7.25 1.74 -15.90
N ARG A 224 -8.24 1.11 -16.55
CA ARG A 224 -9.63 1.60 -16.63
C ARG A 224 -10.57 0.97 -15.62
N ARG A 225 -10.07 0.05 -14.81
CA ARG A 225 -10.88 -0.62 -13.79
C ARG A 225 -10.08 -0.90 -12.52
N LEU A 226 -10.74 -0.76 -11.38
CA LEU A 226 -10.26 -1.20 -10.08
C LEU A 226 -11.10 -2.38 -9.62
N TYR A 227 -10.48 -3.32 -8.92
CA TYR A 227 -11.09 -4.54 -8.39
C TYR A 227 -10.85 -4.62 -6.90
N LEU A 228 -11.91 -4.86 -6.14
CA LEU A 228 -11.86 -4.78 -4.68
C LEU A 228 -12.52 -6.00 -4.04
N PRO A 229 -11.79 -6.73 -3.19
CA PRO A 229 -12.38 -7.62 -2.20
C PRO A 229 -12.94 -6.77 -1.05
N VAL A 230 -14.20 -7.05 -0.68
CA VAL A 230 -14.89 -6.40 0.44
C VAL A 230 -15.44 -7.50 1.32
N ARG A 231 -14.92 -7.70 2.53
CA ARG A 231 -15.30 -8.88 3.34
C ARG A 231 -16.78 -8.96 3.69
N SER A 232 -17.45 -7.81 3.80
CA SER A 232 -18.89 -7.73 4.05
C SER A 232 -19.75 -8.12 2.85
N ASP A 233 -19.16 -8.28 1.66
CA ASP A 233 -19.83 -8.67 0.42
C ASP A 233 -18.96 -9.66 -0.36
N ALA A 234 -19.38 -10.92 -0.44
CA ALA A 234 -18.62 -11.95 -1.16
C ALA A 234 -18.33 -11.58 -2.62
N ASN A 235 -19.18 -10.76 -3.25
CA ASN A 235 -19.04 -10.38 -4.65
C ASN A 235 -17.79 -9.55 -4.90
N LEU A 236 -17.20 -9.73 -6.08
CA LEU A 236 -16.16 -8.85 -6.57
C LEU A 236 -16.76 -7.47 -6.86
N THR A 237 -16.34 -6.46 -6.11
CA THR A 237 -16.66 -5.06 -6.39
C THR A 237 -15.68 -4.55 -7.44
N PHE A 238 -16.17 -3.83 -8.45
CA PHE A 238 -15.32 -3.18 -9.43
C PHE A 238 -15.73 -1.72 -9.65
N ILE A 239 -14.77 -0.88 -10.04
CA ILE A 239 -14.96 0.57 -10.24
C ILE A 239 -14.34 0.92 -11.58
N ASP A 240 -15.08 1.60 -12.44
CA ASP A 240 -14.54 2.12 -13.70
C ASP A 240 -13.75 3.41 -13.43
N VAL A 241 -12.67 3.61 -14.19
CA VAL A 241 -11.76 4.77 -14.13
C VAL A 241 -11.66 5.40 -15.52
N ASN A 242 -11.85 6.71 -15.62
CA ASN A 242 -11.66 7.46 -16.87
C ASN A 242 -10.24 8.02 -17.01
N GLU A 243 -9.96 8.69 -18.12
CA GLU A 243 -8.64 9.28 -18.43
C GLU A 243 -8.23 10.38 -17.46
N GLU A 244 -9.20 11.04 -16.83
CA GLU A 244 -8.98 12.10 -15.83
C GLU A 244 -8.85 11.56 -14.39
N GLY A 245 -8.76 10.24 -14.22
CA GLY A 245 -8.61 9.56 -12.93
C GLY A 245 -9.88 9.58 -12.07
N GLN A 246 -11.03 9.94 -12.64
CA GLN A 246 -12.31 9.95 -11.93
C GLN A 246 -12.87 8.53 -11.81
N LEU A 247 -13.60 8.30 -10.73
CA LEU A 247 -14.14 6.98 -10.37
C LEU A 247 -15.65 6.90 -10.64
N ASN A 248 -16.12 5.74 -11.09
CA ASN A 248 -17.55 5.47 -11.24
C ASN A 248 -17.91 4.01 -10.92
N CYS A 249 -18.91 3.83 -10.06
CA CYS A 249 -19.54 2.55 -9.77
C CYS A 249 -21.08 2.64 -9.70
N GLY A 250 -21.65 3.48 -10.58
CA GLY A 250 -23.08 3.56 -10.84
C GLY A 250 -23.72 4.93 -10.62
N GLY A 251 -22.97 5.93 -10.16
CA GLY A 251 -23.44 7.30 -9.95
C GLY A 251 -22.88 8.33 -10.94
N GLY A 252 -21.97 7.93 -11.84
CA GLY A 252 -21.32 8.81 -12.82
C GLY A 252 -19.93 9.28 -12.37
N PHE A 253 -19.06 9.53 -13.34
CA PHE A 253 -17.68 9.99 -13.10
C PHE A 253 -17.63 11.37 -12.41
N GLY A 254 -16.69 11.53 -11.48
CA GLY A 254 -16.41 12.78 -10.79
C GLY A 254 -17.44 13.19 -9.72
N THR A 255 -18.48 12.39 -9.53
CA THR A 255 -19.50 12.61 -8.49
C THR A 255 -19.31 11.59 -7.39
N ARG A 256 -19.30 12.01 -6.12
CA ARG A 256 -19.26 11.07 -5.00
C ARG A 256 -20.57 10.29 -4.88
N HIS A 257 -20.49 8.96 -4.82
CA HIS A 257 -21.65 8.09 -4.68
C HIS A 257 -21.29 6.74 -4.06
N THR A 258 -22.30 5.99 -3.61
CA THR A 258 -22.13 4.61 -3.15
C THR A 258 -22.21 3.64 -4.31
N CYS A 259 -21.32 2.63 -4.33
CA CYS A 259 -21.31 1.63 -5.39
C CYS A 259 -22.58 0.78 -5.41
N THR A 260 -23.17 0.70 -6.60
CA THR A 260 -24.48 0.07 -6.84
C THR A 260 -24.33 -1.42 -7.17
N GLY A 261 -25.42 -2.18 -7.05
CA GLY A 261 -25.44 -3.62 -7.38
C GLY A 261 -24.88 -3.97 -8.77
N PRO A 262 -25.10 -3.16 -9.82
CA PRO A 262 -24.47 -3.36 -11.12
C PRO A 262 -22.93 -3.36 -11.17
N TYR A 263 -22.25 -2.95 -10.11
CA TYR A 263 -20.79 -2.93 -10.02
C TYR A 263 -20.26 -3.99 -9.05
N ARG A 264 -21.06 -5.06 -8.90
CA ARG A 264 -20.76 -6.24 -8.10
C ARG A 264 -20.99 -7.47 -8.96
N SER A 265 -20.01 -8.38 -8.98
CA SER A 265 -20.06 -9.60 -9.78
C SER A 265 -19.87 -10.81 -8.89
N GLY A 266 -20.75 -11.81 -9.01
CA GLY A 266 -20.62 -13.04 -8.23
C GLY A 266 -21.29 -14.25 -8.86
N SER A 267 -21.94 -15.08 -8.05
CA SER A 267 -22.49 -16.38 -8.47
C SER A 267 -23.56 -16.30 -9.57
N ALA A 268 -24.15 -15.12 -9.82
CA ALA A 268 -25.13 -14.92 -10.89
C ALA A 268 -24.46 -14.66 -12.25
N GLU A 269 -23.25 -14.13 -12.26
CA GLU A 269 -22.52 -13.71 -13.45
C GLU A 269 -21.53 -14.78 -13.90
N LEU A 270 -22.01 -15.95 -14.32
CA LEU A 270 -21.14 -17.07 -14.69
C LEU A 270 -20.59 -16.95 -16.13
N VAL A 271 -19.32 -17.30 -16.32
CA VAL A 271 -18.75 -17.46 -17.68
C VAL A 271 -19.41 -18.61 -18.41
N ASN A 272 -19.64 -19.73 -17.71
CA ASN A 272 -20.34 -20.89 -18.21
C ASN A 272 -21.60 -21.16 -17.36
N PRO A 273 -22.81 -20.80 -17.84
CA PRO A 273 -24.04 -20.93 -17.06
C PRO A 273 -24.49 -22.38 -16.88
N THR A 274 -23.84 -23.36 -17.53
CA THR A 274 -24.14 -24.78 -17.36
C THR A 274 -23.45 -25.39 -16.14
N VAL A 275 -22.42 -24.72 -15.61
CA VAL A 275 -21.70 -25.13 -14.40
C VAL A 275 -22.22 -24.32 -13.24
N LEU A 276 -22.70 -24.99 -12.18
CA LEU A 276 -23.11 -24.30 -10.96
C LEU A 276 -21.87 -23.96 -10.13
N LEU A 277 -21.49 -22.69 -10.12
CA LEU A 277 -20.43 -22.17 -9.26
C LEU A 277 -21.03 -21.30 -8.16
N GLU A 278 -20.54 -21.47 -6.95
CA GLU A 278 -20.86 -20.62 -5.81
C GLU A 278 -19.62 -19.85 -5.40
N LEU A 279 -19.71 -18.52 -5.39
CA LEU A 279 -18.64 -17.64 -4.97
C LEU A 279 -18.40 -17.78 -3.45
N PRO A 280 -17.17 -18.08 -2.99
CA PRO A 280 -16.88 -18.14 -1.57
C PRO A 280 -17.03 -16.80 -0.86
N ALA A 281 -17.38 -16.84 0.42
CA ALA A 281 -17.43 -15.65 1.27
C ALA A 281 -16.02 -15.19 1.71
N ASP A 282 -15.97 -14.06 2.42
CA ASP A 282 -14.79 -13.50 3.08
C ASP A 282 -13.56 -13.33 2.16
N PRO A 283 -13.70 -12.58 1.05
CA PRO A 283 -12.57 -12.28 0.16
C PRO A 283 -11.54 -11.37 0.86
N VAL A 284 -10.26 -11.62 0.62
CA VAL A 284 -9.15 -10.92 1.32
C VAL A 284 -8.24 -10.14 0.39
N ASP A 285 -8.00 -10.63 -0.82
CA ASP A 285 -7.07 -9.99 -1.76
C ASP A 285 -7.36 -10.41 -3.20
N VAL A 286 -6.91 -9.61 -4.16
CA VAL A 286 -7.08 -9.84 -5.59
C VAL A 286 -5.76 -9.69 -6.35
N PHE A 287 -5.58 -10.52 -7.37
CA PHE A 287 -4.50 -10.39 -8.35
C PHE A 287 -5.11 -10.25 -9.74
N VAL A 288 -4.61 -9.31 -10.54
CA VAL A 288 -5.14 -8.98 -11.86
C VAL A 288 -4.04 -9.11 -12.90
N ARG A 289 -4.36 -9.68 -14.07
CA ARG A 289 -3.41 -9.77 -15.19
C ARG A 289 -4.13 -9.96 -16.53
N ASP A 290 -3.43 -9.58 -17.60
CA ASP A 290 -3.88 -9.76 -18.97
C ASP A 290 -4.03 -11.25 -19.29
N LEU A 291 -5.23 -11.61 -19.74
CA LEU A 291 -5.58 -12.97 -20.11
C LEU A 291 -4.79 -13.44 -21.34
N ALA A 292 -4.52 -12.54 -22.30
CA ALA A 292 -3.79 -12.88 -23.52
C ALA A 292 -2.32 -13.20 -23.24
N ALA A 293 -1.66 -12.40 -22.38
CA ALA A 293 -0.27 -12.58 -21.99
C ALA A 293 0.04 -14.01 -21.51
N ASP A 294 -0.89 -14.65 -20.81
CA ASP A 294 -0.66 -15.96 -20.21
C ASP A 294 -1.30 -17.13 -20.96
N PHE A 295 -2.43 -16.91 -21.64
CA PHE A 295 -3.24 -18.02 -22.14
C PHE A 295 -3.57 -17.94 -23.64
N ALA A 296 -3.23 -16.86 -24.34
CA ALA A 296 -3.46 -16.80 -25.78
C ALA A 296 -2.69 -17.92 -26.52
N PRO A 297 -3.31 -18.59 -27.50
CA PRO A 297 -2.67 -19.66 -28.26
C PRO A 297 -1.38 -19.18 -28.95
N PRO A 298 -0.30 -20.00 -28.96
CA PRO A 298 0.90 -19.69 -29.73
C PRO A 298 0.56 -19.50 -31.22
N GLY A 299 0.73 -18.29 -31.74
CA GLY A 299 0.39 -17.91 -33.13
C GLY A 299 -0.90 -17.10 -33.29
N SER A 300 -1.68 -16.91 -32.22
CA SER A 300 -2.88 -16.07 -32.20
C SER A 300 -2.95 -15.16 -30.96
N PRO A 301 -1.94 -14.31 -30.70
CA PRO A 301 -1.90 -13.44 -29.51
C PRO A 301 -3.07 -12.44 -29.45
N ASP A 302 -3.61 -12.05 -30.60
CA ASP A 302 -4.71 -11.07 -30.71
C ASP A 302 -6.11 -11.70 -30.68
N ASP A 303 -6.22 -12.99 -30.33
CA ASP A 303 -7.49 -13.72 -30.30
C ASP A 303 -8.52 -12.98 -29.42
N PRO A 304 -9.65 -12.53 -29.98
CA PRO A 304 -10.69 -11.84 -29.23
C PRO A 304 -11.21 -12.62 -28.01
N ALA A 305 -11.11 -13.94 -28.01
CA ALA A 305 -11.49 -14.78 -26.89
C ALA A 305 -10.58 -14.61 -25.66
N PHE A 306 -9.38 -14.05 -25.83
CA PHE A 306 -8.41 -13.84 -24.75
C PHE A 306 -8.19 -12.35 -24.42
N ARG A 307 -8.99 -11.45 -25.02
CA ARG A 307 -8.89 -10.01 -24.71
C ARG A 307 -9.54 -9.69 -23.36
N GLY A 308 -8.84 -8.91 -22.56
CA GLY A 308 -9.27 -8.44 -21.24
C GLY A 308 -8.46 -9.06 -20.11
N ASP A 309 -8.93 -8.87 -18.88
CA ASP A 309 -8.23 -9.31 -17.70
C ASP A 309 -8.80 -10.62 -17.16
N TYR A 310 -7.95 -11.38 -16.46
CA TYR A 310 -8.41 -12.32 -15.45
C TYR A 310 -8.07 -11.81 -14.06
N ILE A 311 -8.98 -12.07 -13.13
CA ILE A 311 -8.86 -11.67 -11.74
C ILE A 311 -8.87 -12.95 -10.91
N LEU A 312 -7.84 -13.16 -10.09
CA LEU A 312 -7.85 -14.15 -9.04
C LEU A 312 -8.20 -13.48 -7.73
N MET A 313 -9.02 -14.12 -6.92
CA MET A 313 -9.39 -13.62 -5.60
C MET A 313 -9.16 -14.72 -4.57
N ALA A 314 -8.39 -14.39 -3.54
CA ALA A 314 -8.20 -15.25 -2.38
C ALA A 314 -9.32 -15.01 -1.36
N HIS A 315 -9.71 -16.07 -0.66
CA HIS A 315 -10.70 -16.04 0.40
C HIS A 315 -10.10 -16.66 1.65
N ARG A 316 -10.34 -16.01 2.81
CA ARG A 316 -9.68 -16.35 4.07
C ARG A 316 -9.78 -17.82 4.43
N GLU A 317 -10.94 -18.42 4.20
CA GLU A 317 -11.31 -19.79 4.59
C GLU A 317 -10.74 -20.88 3.67
N GLY A 318 -9.56 -20.65 3.06
CA GLY A 318 -8.91 -21.66 2.25
C GLY A 318 -9.60 -21.90 0.90
N LYS A 319 -10.04 -20.82 0.24
CA LYS A 319 -10.73 -20.90 -1.06
C LYS A 319 -10.20 -19.83 -2.02
N ALA A 320 -10.34 -20.06 -3.31
CA ALA A 320 -10.02 -19.07 -4.33
C ALA A 320 -11.10 -19.03 -5.42
N SER A 321 -11.26 -17.87 -6.04
CA SER A 321 -12.13 -17.68 -7.20
C SER A 321 -11.39 -17.00 -8.34
N MET A 322 -11.87 -17.21 -9.56
CA MET A 322 -11.34 -16.59 -10.76
C MET A 322 -12.46 -15.95 -11.55
N PHE A 323 -12.25 -14.71 -12.00
CA PHE A 323 -13.15 -13.98 -12.86
C PHE A 323 -12.47 -13.64 -14.18
N PHE A 324 -13.26 -13.53 -15.24
CA PHE A 324 -12.82 -12.92 -16.49
C PHE A 324 -13.57 -11.63 -16.74
N ASP A 325 -12.82 -10.58 -17.01
CA ASP A 325 -13.32 -9.28 -17.40
C ASP A 325 -13.03 -9.02 -18.86
N GLN A 326 -13.96 -9.47 -19.72
CA GLN A 326 -13.82 -9.42 -21.16
C GLN A 326 -14.94 -8.58 -21.74
N LEU A 327 -14.58 -7.64 -22.61
CA LEU A 327 -15.57 -7.04 -23.48
C LEU A 327 -15.96 -8.05 -24.56
N ARG A 328 -17.18 -8.59 -24.51
CA ARG A 328 -17.72 -9.48 -25.56
C ARG A 328 -18.79 -8.77 -26.38
N PRO A 329 -18.46 -8.24 -27.59
CA PRO A 329 -19.45 -7.67 -28.49
C PRO A 329 -20.58 -8.67 -28.77
N GLY A 330 -21.83 -8.29 -28.46
CA GLY A 330 -23.02 -9.09 -28.76
C GLY A 330 -23.40 -10.14 -27.71
N GLY A 331 -22.76 -10.15 -26.53
CA GLY A 331 -23.20 -10.97 -25.38
C GLY A 331 -24.50 -10.49 -24.71
N PRO A 332 -25.14 -11.28 -23.83
CA PRO A 332 -26.23 -10.77 -23.02
C PRO A 332 -25.72 -9.66 -22.08
N GLU A 333 -26.49 -8.58 -21.95
CA GLU A 333 -26.19 -7.52 -20.98
C GLU A 333 -26.18 -8.09 -19.56
N PRO A 334 -25.27 -7.63 -18.69
CA PRO A 334 -24.31 -6.57 -18.94
C PRO A 334 -22.99 -7.09 -19.50
N GLN A 335 -22.65 -6.72 -20.74
CA GLN A 335 -21.41 -7.12 -21.45
C GLN A 335 -20.12 -6.53 -20.83
N LYS A 336 -20.23 -5.83 -19.70
CA LYS A 336 -19.18 -5.00 -19.10
C LYS A 336 -18.87 -5.35 -17.64
N ARG A 337 -19.21 -6.57 -17.20
CA ARG A 337 -18.91 -7.03 -15.84
C ARG A 337 -17.94 -8.20 -15.85
N PRO A 338 -17.06 -8.28 -14.83
CA PRO A 338 -16.38 -9.52 -14.50
C PRO A 338 -17.37 -10.68 -14.38
N ARG A 339 -17.00 -11.84 -14.90
CA ARG A 339 -17.81 -13.06 -14.80
C ARG A 339 -17.04 -14.15 -14.08
N LEU A 340 -17.69 -14.82 -13.13
CA LEU A 340 -17.13 -15.92 -12.38
C LEU A 340 -16.85 -17.10 -13.31
N ALA A 341 -15.57 -17.44 -13.42
CA ALA A 341 -15.05 -18.45 -14.32
C ALA A 341 -14.83 -19.78 -13.61
N ALA A 342 -14.30 -19.75 -12.39
CA ALA A 342 -14.01 -20.93 -11.59
C ALA A 342 -13.90 -20.61 -10.10
N THR A 343 -14.12 -21.61 -9.27
CA THR A 343 -13.84 -21.58 -7.83
C THR A 343 -13.12 -22.85 -7.41
N ILE A 344 -12.37 -22.78 -6.30
CA ILE A 344 -11.70 -23.92 -5.69
C ILE A 344 -11.73 -23.78 -4.17
N ASP A 345 -11.78 -24.90 -3.48
CA ASP A 345 -11.76 -25.02 -2.02
C ASP A 345 -10.64 -25.96 -1.54
N GLU A 346 -10.70 -26.30 -0.25
CA GLU A 346 -9.73 -27.20 0.41
C GLU A 346 -8.26 -26.73 0.28
N LEU A 347 -8.06 -25.41 0.21
CA LEU A 347 -6.74 -24.79 0.30
C LEU A 347 -6.38 -24.54 1.78
N ALA A 348 -5.13 -24.15 2.05
CA ALA A 348 -4.73 -23.76 3.40
C ALA A 348 -5.57 -22.56 3.88
N PRO A 349 -6.06 -22.57 5.14
CA PRO A 349 -6.87 -21.50 5.71
C PRO A 349 -6.02 -20.27 6.07
N GLU A 350 -6.69 -19.23 6.56
CA GLU A 350 -6.11 -17.93 6.93
C GLU A 350 -5.24 -17.35 5.82
N GLN A 351 -5.79 -17.37 4.60
CA GLN A 351 -5.21 -16.70 3.45
C GLN A 351 -5.23 -15.19 3.65
N VAL A 352 -4.17 -14.52 3.22
CA VAL A 352 -3.97 -13.08 3.51
C VAL A 352 -3.63 -12.22 2.31
N THR A 353 -2.90 -12.74 1.33
CA THR A 353 -2.63 -12.07 0.05
C THR A 353 -2.60 -13.08 -1.08
N ILE A 354 -2.65 -12.61 -2.33
CA ILE A 354 -2.47 -13.43 -3.52
C ILE A 354 -1.54 -12.73 -4.49
N THR A 355 -0.53 -13.46 -4.97
CA THR A 355 0.36 -12.97 -6.02
C THR A 355 0.56 -14.06 -7.07
N TYR A 356 1.20 -13.74 -8.20
CA TYR A 356 1.35 -14.65 -9.31
C TYR A 356 2.80 -14.77 -9.77
N GLU A 357 3.26 -16.00 -9.91
CA GLU A 357 4.57 -16.34 -10.44
C GLU A 357 4.51 -16.39 -11.98
N PRO A 358 5.07 -15.42 -12.71
CA PRO A 358 4.93 -15.35 -14.16
C PRO A 358 5.56 -16.55 -14.88
N GLY A 359 6.71 -17.02 -14.40
CA GLY A 359 7.46 -18.11 -15.04
C GLY A 359 6.75 -19.46 -14.95
N ALA A 360 6.20 -19.79 -13.78
CA ALA A 360 5.46 -21.04 -13.57
C ALA A 360 3.98 -20.96 -13.94
N LYS A 361 3.46 -19.74 -14.19
CA LYS A 361 2.05 -19.43 -14.42
C LYS A 361 1.14 -19.93 -13.31
N ARG A 362 1.50 -19.61 -12.06
CA ARG A 362 0.80 -20.08 -10.85
C ARG A 362 0.63 -18.95 -9.85
N ALA A 363 -0.54 -18.87 -9.24
CA ALA A 363 -0.74 -18.00 -8.10
C ALA A 363 -0.12 -18.61 -6.84
N TRP A 364 0.41 -17.78 -5.96
CA TRP A 364 0.92 -18.16 -4.64
C TRP A 364 0.12 -17.40 -3.58
N ILE A 365 -0.38 -18.14 -2.59
CA ILE A 365 -1.24 -17.63 -1.52
C ILE A 365 -0.63 -18.06 -0.18
N PRO A 366 -0.01 -17.15 0.59
CA PRO A 366 0.48 -17.47 1.93
C PRO A 366 -0.66 -17.69 2.92
N SER A 367 -0.41 -18.59 3.89
CA SER A 367 -1.24 -18.75 5.09
C SER A 367 -0.61 -18.04 6.27
N ALA A 368 -1.44 -17.30 7.03
CA ALA A 368 -1.03 -16.64 8.26
C ALA A 368 -1.05 -17.56 9.49
N GLU A 369 -1.70 -18.73 9.40
CA GLU A 369 -1.81 -19.72 10.48
C GLU A 369 -0.87 -20.93 10.27
N LEU A 370 -0.60 -21.28 9.01
CA LEU A 370 0.26 -22.39 8.65
C LEU A 370 1.56 -21.90 8.01
N ALA A 371 2.63 -22.67 8.21
CA ALA A 371 3.91 -22.51 7.52
C ALA A 371 3.80 -22.94 6.03
N ALA A 372 2.79 -22.46 5.32
CA ALA A 372 2.37 -22.95 4.02
C ALA A 372 2.16 -21.80 3.05
N VAL A 373 2.55 -22.05 1.80
CA VAL A 373 2.20 -21.25 0.63
C VAL A 373 1.46 -22.17 -0.33
N VAL A 374 0.18 -21.90 -0.54
CA VAL A 374 -0.65 -22.63 -1.51
C VAL A 374 -0.28 -22.17 -2.92
N ARG A 375 -0.15 -23.11 -3.85
CA ARG A 375 -0.01 -22.78 -5.27
C ARG A 375 -1.29 -23.12 -6.01
N LEU A 376 -1.78 -22.15 -6.76
CA LEU A 376 -2.98 -22.26 -7.58
C LEU A 376 -2.59 -22.28 -9.05
N GLY A 377 -3.01 -23.33 -9.76
CA GLY A 377 -2.87 -23.42 -11.21
C GLY A 377 -4.15 -23.02 -11.91
N ILE A 378 -4.02 -22.43 -13.09
CA ILE A 378 -5.13 -22.06 -13.98
C ILE A 378 -5.04 -22.95 -15.23
N GLY A 379 -6.12 -23.63 -15.55
CA GLY A 379 -6.29 -24.35 -16.81
C GLY A 379 -7.27 -23.62 -17.71
N ILE A 380 -6.88 -23.34 -18.95
CA ILE A 380 -7.77 -22.84 -20.02
C ILE A 380 -7.53 -23.67 -21.27
N ASP A 381 -8.56 -24.35 -21.77
CA ASP A 381 -8.48 -25.20 -22.97
C ASP A 381 -9.03 -24.49 -24.21
N GLY A 382 -8.28 -23.49 -24.71
CA GLY A 382 -8.62 -22.73 -25.93
C GLY A 382 -9.91 -21.88 -25.86
N ASP A 383 -10.77 -22.13 -24.88
CA ASP A 383 -12.02 -21.44 -24.60
C ASP A 383 -12.08 -21.08 -23.10
N PRO A 384 -12.14 -19.79 -22.74
CA PRO A 384 -12.33 -19.34 -21.36
C PRO A 384 -13.55 -19.96 -20.66
N THR A 385 -14.59 -20.38 -21.39
CA THR A 385 -15.77 -21.04 -20.78
C THR A 385 -15.49 -22.44 -20.22
N GLN A 386 -14.34 -23.01 -20.55
CA GLN A 386 -13.84 -24.29 -20.03
C GLN A 386 -12.67 -24.10 -19.06
N SER A 387 -12.52 -22.89 -18.53
CA SER A 387 -11.47 -22.62 -17.56
C SER A 387 -11.77 -23.27 -16.21
N TYR A 388 -10.71 -23.65 -15.50
CA TYR A 388 -10.81 -24.22 -14.16
C TYR A 388 -9.59 -23.85 -13.32
N LEU A 389 -9.79 -23.86 -12.02
CA LEU A 389 -8.73 -23.76 -11.02
C LEU A 389 -8.35 -25.15 -10.53
N PHE A 390 -7.07 -25.37 -10.28
CA PHE A 390 -6.59 -26.60 -9.65
C PHE A 390 -5.53 -26.31 -8.60
N ASN A 391 -5.53 -27.10 -7.52
CA ASN A 391 -4.51 -27.01 -6.49
C ASN A 391 -3.19 -27.56 -7.05
N ALA A 392 -2.23 -26.67 -7.32
CA ALA A 392 -0.90 -27.00 -7.84
C ALA A 392 0.07 -27.45 -6.73
N GLY A 393 -0.46 -27.76 -5.55
CA GLY A 393 0.24 -28.28 -4.39
C GLY A 393 0.71 -27.17 -3.46
N THR A 394 0.73 -27.48 -2.17
CA THR A 394 1.22 -26.59 -1.11
C THR A 394 2.73 -26.73 -0.95
N LEU A 395 3.41 -25.60 -0.76
CA LEU A 395 4.80 -25.57 -0.34
C LEU A 395 4.88 -25.23 1.15
N PHE A 396 5.54 -26.07 1.93
CA PHE A 396 5.82 -25.78 3.33
C PHE A 396 7.12 -24.97 3.46
N VAL A 397 7.04 -23.87 4.21
CA VAL A 397 8.19 -23.07 4.61
C VAL A 397 8.91 -23.81 5.73
N THR A 398 9.78 -24.74 5.35
CA THR A 398 10.55 -25.58 6.30
C THR A 398 11.93 -24.99 6.58
N GLY A 399 12.53 -25.33 7.72
CA GLY A 399 13.85 -24.80 8.11
C GLY A 399 13.80 -23.51 8.94
N LEU A 400 12.61 -23.04 9.28
CA LEU A 400 12.39 -22.00 10.28
C LEU A 400 12.04 -22.68 11.61
N ASP A 401 12.86 -22.51 12.64
CA ASP A 401 12.74 -23.23 13.93
C ASP A 401 11.37 -23.03 14.62
N THR A 402 10.64 -21.96 14.32
CA THR A 402 9.38 -21.60 15.00
C THR A 402 8.30 -21.06 14.07
N GLY A 403 8.49 -21.16 12.75
CA GLY A 403 7.74 -20.30 11.84
C GLY A 403 6.45 -20.86 11.30
N ILE A 404 5.32 -20.19 11.57
CA ILE A 404 3.97 -20.63 11.13
C ILE A 404 3.15 -19.52 10.47
N SER A 405 3.67 -18.29 10.36
CA SER A 405 2.85 -17.14 9.93
C SER A 405 3.50 -16.42 8.76
N ASN A 406 3.02 -16.69 7.55
CA ASN A 406 3.45 -16.01 6.33
C ASN A 406 2.41 -14.95 5.97
N ARG A 407 2.85 -13.75 5.61
CA ARG A 407 1.95 -12.59 5.46
C ARG A 407 1.85 -12.06 4.05
N ASP A 408 2.93 -12.12 3.31
CA ASP A 408 2.96 -11.59 1.95
C ASP A 408 4.12 -12.17 1.15
N ILE A 409 4.02 -12.12 -0.18
CA ILE A 409 4.98 -12.68 -1.12
C ILE A 409 5.16 -11.74 -2.31
N ARG A 410 6.41 -11.53 -2.74
CA ARG A 410 6.74 -10.94 -4.04
C ARG A 410 7.79 -11.77 -4.76
N PHE A 411 7.74 -11.77 -6.09
CA PHE A 411 8.74 -12.45 -6.91
C PHE A 411 9.80 -11.46 -7.39
N ASP A 412 11.03 -11.95 -7.55
CA ASP A 412 12.07 -11.19 -8.23
C ASP A 412 11.68 -11.03 -9.71
N PRO A 413 11.47 -9.79 -10.19
CA PRO A 413 11.02 -9.54 -11.56
C PRO A 413 12.13 -9.79 -12.59
N ARG A 414 13.39 -9.87 -12.17
CA ARG A 414 14.53 -10.00 -13.08
C ARG A 414 14.57 -11.41 -13.66
N PRO A 415 14.86 -11.53 -14.97
CA PRO A 415 14.91 -12.82 -15.63
C PRO A 415 15.94 -13.75 -14.96
N ASP A 416 15.64 -15.05 -14.98
CA ASP A 416 16.51 -16.15 -14.52
C ASP A 416 16.86 -16.19 -13.02
N ARG A 417 16.51 -15.18 -12.22
CA ARG A 417 16.70 -15.20 -10.75
C ARG A 417 15.84 -16.28 -10.09
N ASN A 418 14.57 -16.37 -10.51
CA ASN A 418 13.58 -17.32 -9.99
C ASN A 418 13.54 -17.32 -8.46
N LEU A 419 13.47 -16.12 -7.85
CA LEU A 419 13.40 -15.95 -6.40
C LEU A 419 12.01 -15.47 -5.98
N ALA A 420 11.57 -15.93 -4.82
CA ALA A 420 10.42 -15.46 -4.10
C ALA A 420 10.88 -14.89 -2.74
N TYR A 421 10.34 -13.73 -2.39
CA TYR A 421 10.55 -13.01 -1.14
C TYR A 421 9.29 -13.15 -0.30
N ILE A 422 9.36 -13.88 0.81
CA ILE A 422 8.20 -14.25 1.63
C ILE A 422 8.36 -13.60 3.01
N VAL A 423 7.42 -12.73 3.38
CA VAL A 423 7.40 -12.11 4.71
C VAL A 423 6.82 -13.09 5.73
N SER A 424 7.57 -13.34 6.79
CA SER A 424 7.18 -14.19 7.91
C SER A 424 7.18 -13.41 9.22
N ARG A 425 6.13 -13.57 10.04
CA ARG A 425 6.03 -12.96 11.39
C ARG A 425 6.59 -13.84 12.49
N SER A 426 6.57 -15.14 12.26
CA SER A 426 7.23 -16.10 13.13
C SER A 426 8.08 -16.96 12.22
N PRO A 427 9.41 -16.99 12.38
CA PRO A 427 10.19 -15.90 12.97
C PRO A 427 9.98 -14.59 12.18
N ASN A 428 10.24 -13.44 12.79
CA ASN A 428 10.25 -12.14 12.08
C ASN A 428 11.39 -12.12 11.06
N ALA A 429 11.08 -12.43 9.80
CA ALA A 429 12.09 -12.48 8.75
C ALA A 429 11.50 -12.32 7.34
N LEU A 430 12.37 -11.89 6.44
CA LEU A 430 12.19 -12.05 5.01
C LEU A 430 12.87 -13.34 4.58
N VAL A 431 12.06 -14.34 4.20
CA VAL A 431 12.53 -15.61 3.67
C VAL A 431 12.75 -15.46 2.17
N VAL A 432 13.95 -15.81 1.70
CA VAL A 432 14.28 -15.84 0.27
C VAL A 432 14.30 -17.29 -0.17
N ALA A 433 13.48 -17.65 -1.15
CA ALA A 433 13.39 -19.00 -1.67
C ALA A 433 13.45 -19.02 -3.19
N ARG A 434 13.82 -20.16 -3.77
CA ARG A 434 13.62 -20.40 -5.20
C ARG A 434 12.12 -20.49 -5.48
N SER A 435 11.66 -19.92 -6.58
CA SER A 435 10.26 -20.00 -7.02
C SER A 435 10.01 -21.26 -7.85
N ASN A 436 11.01 -21.71 -8.61
CA ASN A 436 10.98 -22.93 -9.43
C ASN A 436 11.15 -24.22 -8.61
N VAL A 437 10.19 -24.51 -7.73
CA VAL A 437 10.28 -25.62 -6.76
C VAL A 437 9.53 -26.86 -7.23
N ALA A 438 10.24 -27.99 -7.26
CA ALA A 438 9.64 -29.32 -7.33
C ALA A 438 9.37 -29.88 -5.92
N GLY A 439 8.23 -30.56 -5.74
CA GLY A 439 7.84 -31.16 -4.45
C GLY A 439 7.01 -30.23 -3.56
N GLY A 440 7.02 -30.54 -2.25
CA GLY A 440 6.15 -29.92 -1.24
C GLY A 440 6.86 -29.01 -0.23
N ASN A 441 8.16 -28.80 -0.33
CA ASN A 441 8.92 -27.92 0.58
C ASN A 441 9.56 -26.78 -0.20
N LEU A 442 9.53 -25.55 0.36
CA LEU A 442 10.25 -24.42 -0.22
C LEU A 442 11.75 -24.66 -0.19
N ASN A 443 12.41 -24.35 -1.31
CA ASN A 443 13.86 -24.37 -1.39
C ASN A 443 14.41 -23.01 -0.96
N MET A 444 14.66 -22.87 0.35
CA MET A 444 15.18 -21.64 0.94
C MET A 444 16.62 -21.37 0.49
N VAL A 445 16.86 -20.15 0.03
CA VAL A 445 18.18 -19.62 -0.36
C VAL A 445 18.80 -18.84 0.80
N GLY A 446 17.97 -18.12 1.55
CA GLY A 446 18.43 -17.31 2.68
C GLY A 446 17.27 -16.82 3.53
N GLN A 447 17.62 -16.26 4.68
CA GLN A 447 16.69 -15.63 5.61
C GLN A 447 17.34 -14.35 6.11
N ILE A 448 16.60 -13.25 6.02
CA ILE A 448 17.05 -11.93 6.45
C ILE A 448 16.20 -11.55 7.66
N PRO A 449 16.80 -11.38 8.85
CA PRO A 449 16.05 -10.93 10.02
C PRO A 449 15.38 -9.59 9.72
N THR A 450 14.11 -9.46 10.11
CA THR A 450 13.37 -8.22 9.95
C THR A 450 13.00 -7.62 11.31
N CYS A 451 12.49 -6.39 11.24
CA CYS A 451 11.72 -5.75 12.29
C CYS A 451 10.62 -6.63 12.90
N ARG A 452 10.04 -6.20 14.03
CA ARG A 452 8.94 -6.88 14.70
C ARG A 452 7.63 -6.74 13.91
N ASP A 453 6.92 -7.86 13.78
CA ASP A 453 5.58 -7.96 13.17
C ASP A 453 5.53 -7.51 11.69
N PRO A 454 6.41 -8.05 10.82
CA PRO A 454 6.41 -7.67 9.41
C PRO A 454 5.11 -8.15 8.73
N SER A 455 4.53 -7.35 7.84
CA SER A 455 3.17 -7.61 7.32
C SER A 455 3.04 -7.60 5.80
N ARG A 456 3.74 -6.70 5.11
CA ARG A 456 3.67 -6.52 3.66
C ARG A 456 5.06 -6.37 3.07
N ILE A 457 5.19 -6.70 1.79
CA ILE A 457 6.42 -6.48 1.03
C ILE A 457 6.09 -5.95 -0.35
N GLN A 458 6.90 -4.98 -0.78
CA GLN A 458 7.03 -4.61 -2.18
C GLN A 458 8.48 -4.74 -2.60
N VAL A 459 8.68 -5.06 -3.87
CA VAL A 459 10.00 -5.05 -4.50
C VAL A 459 9.98 -4.02 -5.62
N GLY A 460 11.02 -3.20 -5.68
CA GLY A 460 11.13 -2.12 -6.65
C GLY A 460 12.54 -2.05 -7.22
N GLU A 461 12.60 -1.83 -8.53
CA GLU A 461 13.84 -1.52 -9.23
C GLU A 461 14.13 -0.02 -9.07
N ILE A 462 15.20 0.32 -8.36
CA ILE A 462 15.60 1.69 -8.07
C ILE A 462 16.78 2.07 -8.95
N PRO A 463 16.72 3.20 -9.69
CA PRO A 463 17.86 3.69 -10.46
C PRO A 463 18.96 4.20 -9.53
N VAL A 464 20.18 3.70 -9.71
CA VAL A 464 21.39 4.03 -8.94
C VAL A 464 22.58 4.07 -9.90
N GLY A 465 23.21 5.22 -10.12
CA GLY A 465 24.45 5.35 -10.87
C GLY A 465 24.39 4.80 -12.31
N GLY A 466 23.26 4.97 -12.99
CA GLY A 466 23.02 4.46 -14.35
C GLY A 466 22.74 2.95 -14.44
N ARG A 467 22.59 2.25 -13.31
CA ARG A 467 22.09 0.87 -13.22
C ARG A 467 20.81 0.82 -12.39
N SER A 468 20.12 -0.32 -12.42
CA SER A 468 18.97 -0.60 -11.55
C SER A 468 19.40 -1.53 -10.42
N VAL A 469 18.97 -1.25 -9.19
CA VAL A 469 19.14 -2.10 -8.01
C VAL A 469 17.77 -2.54 -7.53
N LEU A 470 17.55 -3.84 -7.41
CA LEU A 470 16.29 -4.37 -6.87
C LEU A 470 16.33 -4.33 -5.34
N LEU A 471 15.43 -3.55 -4.75
CA LEU A 471 15.27 -3.42 -3.32
C LEU A 471 13.94 -4.04 -2.86
N ALA A 472 13.95 -4.62 -1.67
CA ALA A 472 12.75 -5.07 -0.98
C ALA A 472 12.42 -4.10 0.16
N PHE A 473 11.17 -3.66 0.21
CA PHE A 473 10.61 -2.82 1.25
C PHE A 473 9.66 -3.68 2.07
N VAL A 474 9.87 -3.76 3.38
CA VAL A 474 9.07 -4.60 4.29
C VAL A 474 8.37 -3.71 5.31
N SER A 475 7.04 -3.83 5.35
CA SER A 475 6.19 -3.12 6.31
C SER A 475 6.35 -3.70 7.69
N CYS A 476 6.62 -2.84 8.69
CA CYS A 476 6.85 -3.22 10.07
C CYS A 476 5.83 -2.54 10.99
N PHE A 477 4.58 -3.01 10.94
CA PHE A 477 3.44 -2.31 11.55
C PHE A 477 3.68 -1.91 13.02
N LEU A 478 4.03 -2.87 13.89
CA LEU A 478 4.28 -2.58 15.32
C LEU A 478 5.61 -1.86 15.57
N ALA A 479 6.59 -2.02 14.67
CA ALA A 479 7.88 -1.35 14.78
C ALA A 479 7.87 0.05 14.14
N ARG A 480 6.72 0.52 13.65
CA ARG A 480 6.53 1.92 13.23
C ARG A 480 7.49 2.37 12.13
N SER A 481 7.78 1.46 11.20
CA SER A 481 8.80 1.66 10.17
C SER A 481 8.54 0.84 8.91
N VAL A 482 9.25 1.17 7.85
CA VAL A 482 9.44 0.33 6.66
C VAL A 482 10.91 0.00 6.55
N GLN A 483 11.25 -1.29 6.52
CA GLN A 483 12.63 -1.74 6.39
C GLN A 483 13.01 -1.91 4.92
N VAL A 484 14.18 -1.39 4.54
CA VAL A 484 14.72 -1.49 3.18
C VAL A 484 15.84 -2.52 3.14
N ILE A 485 15.79 -3.44 2.18
CA ILE A 485 16.68 -4.59 2.05
C ILE A 485 17.27 -4.64 0.64
N ASP A 486 18.58 -4.83 0.54
CA ASP A 486 19.28 -5.15 -0.71
C ASP A 486 19.04 -6.62 -1.04
N THR A 487 18.31 -6.89 -2.13
CA THR A 487 17.92 -8.25 -2.52
C THR A 487 19.07 -9.07 -3.11
N ASP A 488 20.17 -8.44 -3.51
CA ASP A 488 21.34 -9.13 -4.04
C ASP A 488 22.35 -9.46 -2.94
N LYS A 489 22.45 -8.61 -1.91
CA LYS A 489 23.32 -8.84 -0.75
C LYS A 489 22.64 -9.59 0.40
N PHE A 490 21.32 -9.74 0.34
CA PHE A 490 20.49 -10.30 1.43
C PHE A 490 20.74 -9.60 2.77
N GLN A 491 20.76 -8.26 2.75
CA GLN A 491 21.09 -7.46 3.91
C GLN A 491 20.15 -6.25 4.01
N GLY A 492 19.70 -5.94 5.23
CA GLY A 492 19.02 -4.68 5.53
C GLY A 492 19.96 -3.50 5.32
N ILE A 493 19.48 -2.48 4.60
CA ILE A 493 20.23 -1.25 4.31
C ILE A 493 19.92 -0.21 5.37
N THR A 494 18.63 0.08 5.55
CA THR A 494 18.13 1.17 6.39
C THR A 494 16.65 0.97 6.75
N LEU A 495 16.07 1.91 7.49
CA LEU A 495 14.68 1.98 7.91
C LEU A 495 14.12 3.37 7.56
N LEU A 496 12.91 3.42 6.99
CA LEU A 496 12.08 4.62 7.07
C LEU A 496 11.34 4.61 8.41
N THR A 497 11.58 5.61 9.25
CA THR A 497 10.97 5.77 10.57
C THR A 497 9.87 6.83 10.56
N ASN A 498 9.37 7.20 11.74
CA ASN A 498 8.29 8.19 11.90
C ASN A 498 7.00 7.78 11.19
N ILE A 499 6.67 6.48 11.20
CA ILE A 499 5.38 5.97 10.71
C ILE A 499 4.61 5.38 11.87
N SER A 500 3.32 5.68 12.03
CA SER A 500 2.55 5.22 13.20
C SER A 500 2.12 3.75 13.07
N GLY A 501 1.76 3.32 11.87
CA GLY A 501 1.47 1.94 11.53
C GLY A 501 1.50 1.73 10.02
N ALA A 502 2.72 1.54 9.49
CA ALA A 502 2.93 1.18 8.09
C ALA A 502 2.13 -0.09 7.78
N PHE A 503 1.22 -0.02 6.82
CA PHE A 503 0.42 -1.17 6.42
C PHE A 503 0.80 -1.63 5.02
N GLU A 504 0.36 -0.90 3.99
CA GLU A 504 0.66 -1.12 2.57
C GLU A 504 1.48 0.05 2.02
N PHE A 505 2.21 -0.17 0.92
CA PHE A 505 2.95 0.88 0.23
C PHE A 505 3.13 0.60 -1.25
N VAL A 506 3.45 1.64 -2.03
CA VAL A 506 3.86 1.54 -3.44
C VAL A 506 5.06 2.44 -3.71
N ILE A 507 5.88 2.02 -4.67
CA ILE A 507 7.14 2.68 -5.03
C ILE A 507 6.94 3.36 -6.39
N ASP A 508 7.00 4.68 -6.41
CA ASP A 508 7.09 5.48 -7.64
C ASP A 508 8.58 5.67 -7.96
N ALA A 509 9.16 4.65 -8.60
CA ALA A 509 10.57 4.62 -8.94
C ALA A 509 11.01 5.77 -9.88
N PRO A 510 10.21 6.18 -10.90
CA PRO A 510 10.53 7.35 -11.71
C PRO A 510 10.73 8.64 -10.89
N ARG A 511 9.85 8.90 -9.90
CA ARG A 511 9.98 10.07 -9.02
C ARG A 511 10.86 9.85 -7.80
N LEU A 512 11.36 8.63 -7.59
CA LEU A 512 12.05 8.20 -6.36
C LEU A 512 11.23 8.48 -5.10
N LEU A 513 9.92 8.19 -5.15
CA LEU A 513 9.02 8.38 -4.01
C LEU A 513 8.47 7.03 -3.51
N LEU A 514 8.25 6.97 -2.20
CA LEU A 514 7.54 5.89 -1.52
C LEU A 514 6.27 6.45 -0.89
N TYR A 515 5.12 5.92 -1.32
CA TYR A 515 3.82 6.20 -0.71
C TYR A 515 3.49 5.09 0.27
N THR A 516 3.22 5.43 1.52
CA THR A 516 2.87 4.44 2.56
C THR A 516 1.50 4.75 3.16
N ALA A 517 0.61 3.76 3.16
CA ALA A 517 -0.64 3.81 3.92
C ALA A 517 -0.33 3.65 5.42
N ASP A 518 -0.49 4.74 6.18
CA ASP A 518 -0.41 4.72 7.64
C ASP A 518 -1.79 4.47 8.23
N PHE A 519 -2.06 3.19 8.45
CA PHE A 519 -3.33 2.70 8.98
C PHE A 519 -3.63 3.26 10.38
N SER A 520 -2.62 3.48 11.23
CA SER A 520 -2.83 3.90 12.63
C SER A 520 -3.21 5.37 12.79
N THR A 521 -2.94 6.20 11.77
CA THR A 521 -3.31 7.63 11.78
C THR A 521 -4.18 8.04 10.60
N SER A 522 -4.62 7.09 9.77
CA SER A 522 -5.50 7.32 8.61
C SER A 522 -4.98 8.35 7.60
N VAL A 523 -3.70 8.26 7.26
CA VAL A 523 -3.05 9.14 6.27
C VAL A 523 -2.17 8.34 5.33
N LEU A 524 -1.81 8.96 4.20
CA LEU A 524 -0.64 8.53 3.45
C LEU A 524 0.59 9.27 3.95
N ARG A 525 1.73 8.60 3.90
CA ARG A 525 3.05 9.20 4.07
C ARG A 525 3.79 9.19 2.76
N VAL A 526 4.41 10.31 2.42
CA VAL A 526 5.22 10.46 1.22
C VAL A 526 6.68 10.59 1.65
N ALA A 527 7.53 9.68 1.21
CA ALA A 527 8.94 9.68 1.52
C ALA A 527 9.79 9.74 0.24
N ASP A 528 10.90 10.47 0.32
CA ASP A 528 11.93 10.59 -0.68
C ASP A 528 12.94 9.44 -0.57
N LEU A 529 13.22 8.78 -1.70
CA LEU A 529 14.17 7.68 -1.81
C LEU A 529 15.56 8.14 -2.29
N ARG A 530 15.77 9.42 -2.61
CA ARG A 530 17.09 9.92 -3.04
C ARG A 530 18.21 9.74 -2.03
N PRO A 531 18.01 9.94 -0.70
CA PRO A 531 19.05 9.64 0.29
C PRO A 531 19.53 8.17 0.22
N LEU A 532 18.60 7.25 -0.03
CA LEU A 532 18.90 5.83 -0.22
C LEU A 532 19.70 5.59 -1.51
N VAL A 533 19.38 6.28 -2.61
CA VAL A 533 20.13 6.21 -3.87
C VAL A 533 21.57 6.73 -3.68
N ALA A 534 21.74 7.91 -3.08
CA ALA A 534 23.06 8.50 -2.82
C ALA A 534 23.95 7.56 -1.98
N CYS A 535 23.37 6.92 -0.96
CA CYS A 535 24.05 5.92 -0.16
C CYS A 535 24.48 4.69 -0.98
N LEU A 536 23.65 4.18 -1.89
CA LEU A 536 23.96 3.04 -2.75
C LEU A 536 25.03 3.34 -3.80
N GLU A 537 25.27 4.62 -4.12
CA GLU A 537 26.38 5.10 -4.96
C GLU A 537 27.70 5.23 -4.18
N GLY A 538 27.66 5.09 -2.85
CA GLY A 538 28.81 5.23 -1.96
C GLY A 538 29.05 6.67 -1.48
N GLY A 539 28.03 7.53 -1.56
CA GLY A 539 28.08 8.92 -1.12
C GLY A 539 27.72 9.16 0.35
N ALA A 540 27.39 8.12 1.13
CA ALA A 540 27.02 8.24 2.54
C ALA A 540 28.04 7.56 3.46
N ASP A 541 28.38 8.23 4.56
CA ASP A 541 29.33 7.76 5.58
C ASP A 541 28.63 7.03 6.74
N GLY A 542 27.29 7.12 6.85
CA GLY A 542 26.51 6.49 7.92
C GLY A 542 25.10 5.97 7.51
N PRO A 543 24.51 5.05 8.28
CA PRO A 543 23.19 4.47 7.98
C PRO A 543 22.02 5.46 8.12
N GLU A 544 22.16 6.51 8.94
CA GLU A 544 21.14 7.56 9.07
C GLU A 544 21.01 8.37 7.78
N GLU A 545 22.13 8.67 7.12
CA GLU A 545 22.20 9.36 5.81
C GLU A 545 21.61 8.53 4.65
N CYS A 546 21.49 7.21 4.84
CA CYS A 546 20.90 6.30 3.86
C CYS A 546 19.37 6.19 3.95
N SER A 547 18.75 6.74 4.99
CA SER A 547 17.32 6.51 5.29
C SER A 547 16.43 7.31 4.35
N PRO A 548 15.36 6.73 3.79
CA PRO A 548 14.34 7.52 3.11
C PRO A 548 13.82 8.65 4.01
N GLN A 549 13.66 9.84 3.43
CA GLN A 549 13.26 11.04 4.18
C GLN A 549 11.76 11.28 4.02
N LEU A 550 11.01 11.37 5.12
CA LEU A 550 9.59 11.77 5.05
C LEU A 550 9.50 13.21 4.54
N LEU A 551 8.62 13.49 3.59
CA LEU A 551 8.37 14.84 3.04
C LEU A 551 7.07 15.47 3.52
N GLY A 552 6.12 14.64 3.96
CA GLY A 552 4.82 15.10 4.42
C GLY A 552 3.78 13.99 4.51
N LEU A 553 2.58 14.39 4.90
CA LEU A 553 1.39 13.54 4.98
C LEU A 553 0.37 13.94 3.91
N VAL A 554 -0.54 13.02 3.60
CA VAL A 554 -1.74 13.30 2.80
C VAL A 554 -2.97 12.78 3.52
N GLY A 555 -3.97 13.65 3.65
CA GLY A 555 -5.19 13.39 4.43
C GLY A 555 -5.09 13.91 5.86
N LEU A 556 -6.23 14.01 6.55
CA LEU A 556 -6.23 14.54 7.92
C LEU A 556 -5.85 13.42 8.91
N PRO A 557 -4.78 13.58 9.71
CA PRO A 557 -4.44 12.60 10.74
C PRO A 557 -5.60 12.41 11.71
N GLN A 558 -6.08 11.17 11.81
CA GLN A 558 -7.09 10.75 12.77
C GLN A 558 -6.47 9.59 13.57
N PRO A 559 -5.92 9.86 14.77
CA PRO A 559 -5.39 8.79 15.59
C PRO A 559 -6.53 7.83 15.92
N VAL A 560 -6.30 6.55 15.74
CA VAL A 560 -7.31 5.55 16.10
C VAL A 560 -7.49 5.58 17.61
N SER A 561 -8.61 6.15 18.05
CA SER A 561 -8.89 6.38 19.48
C SER A 561 -8.95 5.08 20.27
N GLU A 562 -9.31 3.96 19.63
CA GLU A 562 -9.31 2.63 20.21
C GLU A 562 -9.05 1.56 19.13
N LEU A 563 -7.79 1.15 18.93
CA LEU A 563 -7.54 -0.22 18.45
C LEU A 563 -7.69 -1.12 19.69
N PRO A 564 -8.58 -2.13 19.70
CA PRO A 564 -8.57 -3.10 20.79
C PRO A 564 -7.16 -3.72 20.86
N ARG A 565 -6.45 -3.43 21.95
CA ARG A 565 -5.06 -3.88 22.16
C ARG A 565 -4.97 -5.38 22.31
#